data_AF-A0A7W1A037-F1
#
_entry.id   AF-A0A7W1A037-F1
#
_cell.length_a   1.000
_cell.length_b   1.000
_cell.length_c   1.000
_cell.angle_alpha   90.00
_cell.angle_beta   90.00
_cell.angle_gamma   90.00
#
_symmetry.space_group_name_H-M   'P 1'
#
loop_
_entity.id
_entity.type
_entity.pdbx_description
1 polymer ?
#
loop_
_entity_poly.entity_id
_entity_poly.type
_entity_poly.pdbx_seq_one_letter_code
_entity_poly.pdbx_strand_id
1 'polypeptide(L)'
;MDYSDLETDQKIAFCQQRLGSWSALLGGQVVTKTDDDQVELRTKVSERATRVVVDYDTGWTDVQTKVANTTGVLVLWWDPDKQPNGAAHDPEWDGGSEQRLFLAPGLYIEEYPDEAKAMWELVGRVPQPLMQEIVQAMPTRISYLKVDADLIEMRFQPNFHELPDPTHLQWVFALADRIARHFEGGSQSVAAKPKLYISGQAANIATIASCPHCNTVVDLSQGSFCFNCGAPMKPKV
;
A
#
# COMPACT_ATOMS: atom_id res chain seq x y z
N MET A 1 -30.02 10.28 4.91
CA MET A 1 -29.69 10.43 3.50
C MET A 1 -28.29 9.88 3.37
N ASP A 2 -28.17 8.75 2.71
CA ASP A 2 -26.87 8.11 2.48
C ASP A 2 -26.08 8.95 1.46
N TYR A 3 -24.75 8.94 1.53
CA TYR A 3 -23.90 9.62 0.55
C TYR A 3 -24.15 9.09 -0.87
N SER A 4 -24.49 7.80 -0.97
CA SER A 4 -24.86 7.13 -2.22
C SER A 4 -26.15 7.68 -2.85
N ASP A 5 -27.05 8.26 -2.04
CA ASP A 5 -28.32 8.84 -2.49
C ASP A 5 -28.19 10.26 -3.07
N LEU A 6 -27.01 10.87 -2.97
CA LEU A 6 -26.77 12.24 -3.41
C LEU A 6 -26.59 12.31 -4.93
N GLU A 7 -27.19 13.33 -5.54
CA GLU A 7 -26.92 13.69 -6.93
C GLU A 7 -25.47 14.20 -7.08
N THR A 8 -24.89 14.14 -8.28
CA THR A 8 -23.49 14.53 -8.54
C THR A 8 -23.15 15.93 -8.02
N ASP A 9 -23.98 16.93 -8.29
CA ASP A 9 -23.76 18.30 -7.81
C ASP A 9 -23.75 18.40 -6.27
N GLN A 10 -24.55 17.55 -5.60
CA GLN A 10 -24.60 17.49 -4.14
C GLN A 10 -23.36 16.80 -3.57
N LYS A 11 -22.86 15.74 -4.23
CA LYS A 11 -21.60 15.07 -3.88
C LYS A 11 -20.41 16.02 -4.01
N ILE A 12 -20.33 16.74 -5.12
CA ILE A 12 -19.28 17.76 -5.35
C ILE A 12 -19.33 18.83 -4.26
N ALA A 13 -20.50 19.41 -3.99
CA ALA A 13 -20.67 20.44 -2.97
C ALA A 13 -20.29 19.94 -1.56
N PHE A 14 -20.68 18.70 -1.23
CA PHE A 14 -20.31 18.05 0.02
C PHE A 14 -18.78 17.90 0.14
N CYS A 15 -18.11 17.39 -0.90
CA CYS A 15 -16.67 17.22 -0.92
C CYS A 15 -15.94 18.56 -0.80
N GLN A 16 -16.37 19.58 -1.53
CA GLN A 16 -15.82 20.94 -1.46
C GLN A 16 -15.96 21.54 -0.07
N GLN A 17 -17.14 21.42 0.56
CA GLN A 17 -17.37 21.94 1.91
C GLN A 17 -16.45 21.25 2.93
N ARG A 18 -16.37 19.92 2.87
CA ARG A 18 -15.57 19.14 3.83
C ARG A 18 -14.07 19.37 3.64
N LEU A 19 -13.55 19.30 2.42
CA LEU A 19 -12.15 19.64 2.13
C LEU A 19 -11.85 21.11 2.44
N GLY A 20 -12.82 22.01 2.26
CA GLY A 20 -12.69 23.42 2.65
C GLY A 20 -12.45 23.59 4.16
N SER A 21 -13.12 22.80 4.99
CA SER A 21 -12.87 22.78 6.44
C SER A 21 -11.46 22.27 6.78
N TRP A 22 -10.94 21.30 6.01
CA TRP A 22 -9.59 20.77 6.20
C TRP A 22 -8.52 21.75 5.70
N SER A 23 -8.82 22.50 4.64
CA SER A 23 -7.95 23.54 4.10
C SER A 23 -7.60 24.62 5.14
N ALA A 24 -8.52 24.92 6.06
CA ALA A 24 -8.27 25.86 7.16
C ALA A 24 -7.21 25.35 8.17
N LEU A 25 -7.06 24.03 8.29
CA LEU A 25 -6.13 23.37 9.23
C LEU A 25 -4.81 22.97 8.57
N LEU A 26 -4.88 22.47 7.35
CA LEU A 26 -3.74 21.94 6.61
C LEU A 26 -3.08 22.99 5.70
N GLY A 27 -3.76 24.12 5.47
CA GLY A 27 -3.42 25.05 4.41
C GLY A 27 -3.66 24.45 3.03
N GLY A 28 -3.86 25.30 2.02
CA GLY A 28 -4.00 24.85 0.64
C GLY A 28 -5.19 25.47 -0.09
N GLN A 29 -5.51 24.85 -1.23
CA GLN A 29 -6.60 25.25 -2.10
C GLN A 29 -7.43 24.01 -2.49
N VAL A 30 -8.75 24.15 -2.39
CA VAL A 30 -9.69 23.15 -2.91
C VAL A 30 -9.91 23.39 -4.40
N VAL A 31 -9.78 22.34 -5.21
CA VAL A 31 -9.93 22.37 -6.66
C VAL A 31 -10.84 21.21 -7.08
N THR A 32 -11.76 21.46 -8.00
CA THR A 32 -12.61 20.41 -8.58
C THR A 32 -12.10 20.06 -9.98
N LYS A 33 -12.02 18.77 -10.28
CA LYS A 33 -11.70 18.20 -11.59
C LYS A 33 -12.84 17.29 -12.03
N THR A 34 -13.86 17.89 -12.63
CA THR A 34 -15.08 17.18 -13.03
C THR A 34 -14.82 16.09 -14.06
N ASP A 35 -13.86 16.27 -14.96
CA ASP A 35 -13.52 15.26 -15.98
C ASP A 35 -12.88 13.99 -15.40
N ASP A 36 -12.39 14.05 -14.15
CA ASP A 36 -11.73 12.93 -13.44
C ASP A 36 -12.54 12.44 -12.24
N ASP A 37 -13.77 12.93 -12.08
CA ASP A 37 -14.65 12.69 -10.93
C ASP A 37 -14.07 13.03 -9.55
N GLN A 38 -13.26 14.08 -9.49
CA GLN A 38 -12.45 14.41 -8.31
C GLN A 38 -12.70 15.80 -7.72
N VAL A 39 -12.64 15.88 -6.38
CA VAL A 39 -12.34 17.11 -5.64
C VAL A 39 -11.03 16.93 -4.89
N GLU A 40 -10.11 17.87 -5.04
CA GLU A 40 -8.78 17.82 -4.46
C GLU A 40 -8.57 18.95 -3.46
N LEU A 41 -7.90 18.67 -2.34
CA LEU A 41 -7.23 19.69 -1.53
C LEU A 41 -5.74 19.67 -1.86
N ARG A 42 -5.25 20.72 -2.55
CA ARG A 42 -3.85 20.87 -2.92
C ARG A 42 -3.11 21.71 -1.89
N THR A 43 -1.99 21.21 -1.38
CA THR A 43 -1.17 21.86 -0.36
C THR A 43 0.33 21.62 -0.60
N LYS A 44 1.15 22.14 0.31
CA LYS A 44 2.59 21.87 0.37
C LYS A 44 2.98 21.37 1.75
N VAL A 45 3.77 20.30 1.80
CA VAL A 45 4.34 19.74 3.03
C VAL A 45 5.85 19.73 2.86
N SER A 46 6.60 20.45 3.70
CA SER A 46 8.06 20.60 3.53
C SER A 46 8.47 21.06 2.10
N GLU A 47 7.76 22.02 1.52
CA GLU A 47 7.88 22.47 0.10
C GLU A 47 7.47 21.45 -0.98
N ARG A 48 7.12 20.22 -0.60
CA ARG A 48 6.67 19.17 -1.52
C ARG A 48 5.19 19.32 -1.84
N ALA A 49 4.84 19.21 -3.11
CA ALA A 49 3.45 19.22 -3.53
C ALA A 49 2.74 17.96 -3.01
N THR A 50 1.69 18.17 -2.23
CA THR A 50 0.86 17.12 -1.65
C THR A 50 -0.61 17.46 -1.90
N ARG A 51 -1.43 16.45 -2.18
CA ARG A 51 -2.88 16.63 -2.33
C ARG A 51 -3.64 15.52 -1.62
N VAL A 52 -4.81 15.87 -1.11
CA VAL A 52 -5.86 14.91 -0.80
C VAL A 52 -6.77 14.87 -2.02
N VAL A 53 -6.97 13.70 -2.60
CA VAL A 53 -7.87 13.47 -3.72
C VAL A 53 -9.08 12.72 -3.21
N VAL A 54 -10.27 13.23 -3.50
CA VAL A 54 -11.53 12.55 -3.21
C VAL A 54 -12.22 12.29 -4.53
N ASP A 55 -12.39 11.02 -4.86
CA ASP A 55 -13.31 10.60 -5.91
C ASP A 55 -14.73 10.80 -5.37
N TYR A 56 -15.48 11.73 -5.94
CA TYR A 56 -16.78 12.09 -5.38
C TYR A 56 -17.86 11.05 -5.67
N ASP A 57 -17.66 10.14 -6.63
CA ASP A 57 -18.65 9.11 -6.95
C ASP A 57 -18.56 7.91 -6.01
N THR A 58 -17.34 7.44 -5.76
CA THR A 58 -17.05 6.30 -4.88
C THR A 58 -16.83 6.73 -3.43
N GLY A 59 -16.42 7.98 -3.20
CA GLY A 59 -15.96 8.47 -1.91
C GLY A 59 -14.54 7.99 -1.55
N TRP A 60 -13.79 7.38 -2.47
CA TRP A 60 -12.40 7.02 -2.20
C TRP A 60 -11.56 8.24 -1.91
N THR A 61 -10.65 8.11 -0.95
CA THR A 61 -9.76 9.18 -0.52
C THR A 61 -8.33 8.73 -0.60
N ASP A 62 -7.54 9.45 -1.39
CA ASP A 62 -6.12 9.20 -1.57
C ASP A 62 -5.32 10.42 -1.09
N VAL A 63 -4.27 10.20 -0.32
CA VAL A 63 -3.23 11.21 -0.08
C VAL A 63 -2.11 10.94 -1.07
N GLN A 64 -1.83 11.94 -1.90
CA GLN A 64 -0.83 11.85 -2.95
C GLN A 64 0.26 12.90 -2.74
N THR A 65 1.51 12.46 -2.75
CA THR A 65 2.69 13.31 -2.53
C THR A 65 3.66 13.17 -3.70
N LYS A 66 4.02 14.29 -4.32
CA LYS A 66 4.93 14.30 -5.47
C LYS A 66 6.33 13.88 -5.04
N VAL A 67 6.91 12.95 -5.77
CA VAL A 67 8.30 12.51 -5.61
C VAL A 67 9.05 12.61 -6.93
N ALA A 68 10.38 12.57 -6.87
CA ALA A 68 11.24 12.60 -8.06
C ALA A 68 12.39 11.61 -7.91
N ASN A 69 12.72 10.90 -8.99
CA ASN A 69 13.85 9.98 -9.05
C ASN A 69 13.76 8.83 -8.03
N THR A 70 12.56 8.29 -7.79
CA THR A 70 12.43 7.09 -6.97
C THR A 70 13.03 5.88 -7.68
N THR A 71 13.46 4.89 -6.90
CA THR A 71 14.04 3.65 -7.43
C THR A 71 13.04 2.51 -7.33
N GLY A 72 12.39 2.21 -8.46
CA GLY A 72 11.41 1.12 -8.57
C GLY A 72 10.02 1.45 -8.03
N VAL A 73 9.10 0.50 -8.18
CA VAL A 73 7.72 0.59 -7.71
C VAL A 73 7.55 -0.28 -6.48
N LEU A 74 6.92 0.24 -5.43
CA LEU A 74 6.53 -0.52 -4.24
C LEU A 74 5.04 -0.37 -4.02
N VAL A 75 4.34 -1.50 -3.88
CA VAL A 75 2.91 -1.53 -3.53
C VAL A 75 2.72 -2.36 -2.28
N LEU A 76 2.06 -1.78 -1.27
CA LEU A 76 1.65 -2.48 -0.05
C LEU A 76 0.13 -2.39 0.11
N TRP A 77 -0.47 -3.55 0.35
CA TRP A 77 -1.89 -3.71 0.61
C TRP A 77 -2.13 -4.02 2.08
N TRP A 78 -3.24 -3.50 2.62
CA TRP A 78 -3.73 -3.87 3.93
C TRP A 78 -5.16 -4.39 3.87
N ASP A 79 -5.37 -5.58 4.41
CA ASP A 79 -6.67 -6.23 4.57
C ASP A 79 -6.63 -7.10 5.85
N PRO A 80 -7.41 -6.78 6.90
CA PRO A 80 -7.35 -7.48 8.18
C PRO A 80 -7.77 -8.96 8.08
N ASP A 81 -8.54 -9.33 7.06
CA ASP A 81 -9.01 -10.69 6.85
C ASP A 81 -7.96 -11.57 6.15
N LYS A 82 -6.91 -10.96 5.57
CA LYS A 82 -5.81 -11.69 4.94
C LYS A 82 -4.75 -12.07 5.97
N GLN A 83 -4.51 -13.37 6.09
CA GLN A 83 -3.53 -13.91 7.03
C GLN A 83 -2.46 -14.70 6.27
N PRO A 84 -1.20 -14.73 6.77
CA PRO A 84 -0.12 -15.54 6.16
C PRO A 84 -0.42 -17.04 6.07
N ASN A 85 -1.47 -17.50 6.77
CA ASN A 85 -1.85 -18.90 6.91
C ASN A 85 -3.24 -19.19 6.30
N GLY A 86 -3.85 -18.22 5.60
CA GLY A 86 -5.23 -18.28 5.14
C GLY A 86 -5.38 -18.81 3.71
N ALA A 87 -5.69 -20.11 3.61
CA ALA A 87 -6.22 -20.85 2.46
C ALA A 87 -5.40 -20.88 1.16
N ALA A 88 -5.38 -22.07 0.55
CA ALA A 88 -4.95 -22.29 -0.83
C ALA A 88 -5.68 -21.30 -1.76
N HIS A 89 -4.94 -20.70 -2.70
CA HIS A 89 -5.57 -20.01 -3.82
C HIS A 89 -6.51 -21.01 -4.52
N ASP A 90 -7.75 -20.59 -4.78
CA ASP A 90 -8.63 -21.34 -5.66
C ASP A 90 -7.92 -21.51 -7.02
N PRO A 91 -7.89 -22.73 -7.57
CA PRO A 91 -7.25 -22.98 -8.85
C PRO A 91 -8.17 -22.44 -9.96
N GLU A 92 -8.11 -21.15 -10.24
CA GLU A 92 -8.72 -20.60 -11.44
C GLU A 92 -7.73 -20.50 -12.60
N TRP A 93 -8.32 -20.75 -13.76
CA TRP A 93 -7.67 -21.08 -15.01
C TRP A 93 -7.02 -19.82 -15.62
N ASP A 94 -5.82 -20.02 -16.15
CA ASP A 94 -5.08 -19.12 -17.04
C ASP A 94 -4.40 -17.87 -16.41
N GLY A 95 -3.08 -17.79 -16.62
CA GLY A 95 -2.22 -16.66 -16.22
C GLY A 95 -1.55 -16.90 -14.86
N GLY A 96 -0.21 -16.87 -14.80
CA GLY A 96 0.53 -17.19 -13.58
C GLY A 96 -0.01 -16.40 -12.39
N SER A 97 -0.49 -17.08 -11.34
CA SER A 97 -1.20 -16.37 -10.28
C SER A 97 -0.29 -15.37 -9.58
N GLU A 98 -0.83 -14.20 -9.27
CA GLU A 98 -0.22 -13.26 -8.34
C GLU A 98 0.14 -13.99 -7.03
N GLN A 99 1.31 -13.65 -6.48
CA GLN A 99 1.77 -14.17 -5.20
C GLN A 99 1.57 -13.13 -4.11
N ARG A 100 1.18 -13.60 -2.91
CA ARG A 100 1.09 -12.76 -1.72
C ARG A 100 2.32 -12.94 -0.81
N LEU A 101 3.09 -11.87 -0.62
CA LEU A 101 4.22 -11.83 0.32
C LEU A 101 3.87 -10.97 1.53
N PHE A 102 3.77 -11.60 2.71
CA PHE A 102 3.31 -10.93 3.93
C PHE A 102 4.45 -10.31 4.72
N LEU A 103 4.35 -9.00 5.01
CA LEU A 103 5.23 -8.28 5.92
C LEU A 103 4.75 -8.42 7.37
N ALA A 104 3.43 -8.47 7.56
CA ALA A 104 2.74 -8.66 8.83
C ALA A 104 1.33 -9.24 8.57
N PRO A 105 0.60 -9.73 9.60
CA PRO A 105 -0.82 -10.04 9.46
C PRO A 105 -1.60 -8.89 8.82
N GLY A 106 -2.32 -9.19 7.75
CA GLY A 106 -3.06 -8.24 6.94
C GLY A 106 -2.25 -7.30 6.05
N LEU A 107 -0.92 -7.24 6.17
CA LEU A 107 -0.06 -6.36 5.35
C LEU A 107 0.80 -7.17 4.38
N TYR A 108 0.61 -6.97 3.09
CA TYR A 108 1.23 -7.80 2.06
C TYR A 108 1.53 -7.06 0.76
N ILE A 109 2.38 -7.65 -0.05
CA ILE A 109 2.54 -7.38 -1.48
C ILE A 109 1.74 -8.44 -2.22
N GLU A 110 0.94 -8.06 -3.21
CA GLU A 110 0.24 -8.97 -4.12
C GLU A 110 0.58 -8.56 -5.54
N GLU A 111 1.35 -9.38 -6.24
CA GLU A 111 1.81 -9.11 -7.60
C GLU A 111 2.36 -10.40 -8.25
N TYR A 112 2.63 -10.39 -9.56
CA TYR A 112 3.33 -11.50 -10.23
C TYR A 112 4.70 -11.81 -9.60
N PRO A 113 5.20 -13.07 -9.67
CA PRO A 113 6.36 -13.51 -8.90
C PRO A 113 7.62 -12.65 -9.00
N ASP A 114 8.01 -12.25 -10.21
CA ASP A 114 9.23 -11.46 -10.43
C ASP A 114 9.09 -10.03 -9.90
N GLU A 115 7.90 -9.44 -10.04
CA GLU A 115 7.59 -8.09 -9.56
C GLU A 115 7.46 -8.06 -8.04
N ALA A 116 6.73 -8.99 -7.44
CA ALA A 116 6.63 -9.14 -6.00
C ALA A 116 8.01 -9.35 -5.35
N LYS A 117 8.92 -10.07 -6.01
CA LYS A 117 10.31 -10.20 -5.56
C LYS A 117 11.05 -8.86 -5.62
N ALA A 118 10.94 -8.12 -6.72
CA ALA A 118 11.55 -6.79 -6.85
C ALA A 118 11.02 -5.81 -5.78
N MET A 119 9.71 -5.81 -5.53
CA MET A 119 9.08 -5.02 -4.47
C MET A 119 9.60 -5.43 -3.10
N TRP A 120 9.73 -6.73 -2.82
CA TRP A 120 10.31 -7.20 -1.56
C TRP A 120 11.75 -6.75 -1.36
N GLU A 121 12.56 -6.75 -2.41
CA GLU A 121 13.92 -6.22 -2.35
C GLU A 121 13.95 -4.71 -2.04
N LEU A 122 12.94 -3.95 -2.50
CA LEU A 122 12.77 -2.53 -2.15
C LEU A 122 12.35 -2.34 -0.69
N VAL A 123 11.39 -3.14 -0.18
CA VAL A 123 11.08 -3.20 1.26
C VAL A 123 12.37 -3.44 2.06
N GLY A 124 13.27 -4.26 1.51
CA GLY A 124 14.60 -4.52 2.07
C GLY A 124 15.53 -3.35 2.27
N ARG A 125 15.30 -2.25 1.54
CA ARG A 125 16.13 -1.05 1.61
C ARG A 125 15.55 -0.03 2.60
N VAL A 126 14.27 -0.16 2.96
CA VAL A 126 13.63 0.75 3.91
C VAL A 126 14.22 0.58 5.31
N PRO A 127 14.68 1.66 5.96
CA PRO A 127 15.20 1.60 7.32
C PRO A 127 14.17 1.01 8.28
N GLN A 128 14.61 0.13 9.18
CA GLN A 128 13.73 -0.55 10.13
C GLN A 128 12.80 0.40 10.91
N PRO A 129 13.24 1.58 11.40
CA PRO A 129 12.34 2.51 12.08
C PRO A 129 11.20 3.02 11.18
N LEU A 130 11.50 3.32 9.91
CA LEU A 130 10.49 3.76 8.94
C LEU A 130 9.56 2.61 8.55
N MET A 131 10.09 1.41 8.38
CA MET A 131 9.27 0.22 8.11
C MET A 131 8.31 -0.09 9.27
N GLN A 132 8.77 0.03 10.52
CA GLN A 132 7.91 -0.14 11.69
C GLN A 132 6.79 0.91 11.73
N GLU A 133 7.12 2.15 11.37
CA GLU A 133 6.11 3.20 11.27
C GLU A 133 5.07 2.90 10.19
N ILE A 134 5.48 2.45 9.00
CA ILE A 134 4.56 2.01 7.94
C ILE A 134 3.68 0.86 8.42
N VAL A 135 4.27 -0.19 9.01
CA VAL A 135 3.52 -1.35 9.51
C VAL A 135 2.48 -0.95 10.58
N GLN A 136 2.81 0.02 11.44
CA GLN A 136 1.88 0.55 12.44
C GLN A 136 0.82 1.47 11.83
N ALA A 137 1.12 2.11 10.71
CA ALA A 137 0.24 3.04 10.00
C ALA A 137 -0.87 2.35 9.21
N MET A 138 -0.57 1.21 8.57
CA MET A 138 -1.54 0.54 7.70
C MET A 138 -2.85 0.19 8.42
N PRO A 139 -2.84 -0.41 9.63
CA PRO A 139 -4.07 -0.69 10.39
C PRO A 139 -4.84 0.55 10.84
N THR A 140 -4.25 1.76 10.78
CA THR A 140 -4.89 3.00 11.22
C THR A 140 -5.71 3.68 10.11
N ARG A 141 -6.21 2.92 9.13
CA ARG A 141 -7.09 3.31 8.00
C ARG A 141 -6.40 3.41 6.64
N ILE A 142 -5.12 3.06 6.49
CA ILE A 142 -4.45 3.04 5.19
C ILE A 142 -4.57 1.63 4.62
N SER A 143 -5.41 1.49 3.59
CA SER A 143 -5.66 0.21 2.90
C SER A 143 -4.63 -0.10 1.81
N TYR A 144 -3.94 0.94 1.33
CA TYR A 144 -3.02 0.85 0.20
C TYR A 144 -1.94 1.92 0.31
N LEU A 145 -0.69 1.54 0.05
CA LEU A 145 0.44 2.43 -0.11
C LEU A 145 1.17 2.09 -1.41
N LYS A 146 1.26 3.05 -2.32
CA LYS A 146 2.08 2.98 -3.54
C LYS A 146 3.23 3.97 -3.46
N VAL A 147 4.40 3.53 -3.85
CA VAL A 147 5.53 4.39 -4.21
C VAL A 147 5.84 4.11 -5.68
N ASP A 148 5.71 5.14 -6.51
CA ASP A 148 5.95 5.08 -7.96
C ASP A 148 7.05 6.09 -8.36
N ALA A 149 7.36 6.17 -9.65
CA ALA A 149 8.41 7.01 -10.23
C ALA A 149 8.30 8.49 -9.82
N ASP A 150 7.08 8.99 -9.70
CA ASP A 150 6.80 10.41 -9.54
C ASP A 150 5.72 10.74 -8.48
N LEU A 151 5.19 9.71 -7.81
CA LEU A 151 4.11 9.83 -6.84
C LEU A 151 4.22 8.79 -5.70
N ILE A 152 3.94 9.23 -4.48
CA ILE A 152 3.53 8.35 -3.39
C ILE A 152 2.02 8.51 -3.21
N GLU A 153 1.30 7.41 -3.10
CA GLU A 153 -0.15 7.37 -2.90
C GLU A 153 -0.49 6.53 -1.67
N MET A 154 -1.39 7.04 -0.83
CA MET A 154 -1.94 6.32 0.33
C MET A 154 -3.46 6.38 0.27
N ARG A 155 -4.13 5.22 0.13
CA ARG A 155 -5.59 5.14 0.10
C ARG A 155 -6.16 4.87 1.48
N PHE A 156 -7.21 5.59 1.82
CA PHE A 156 -7.90 5.46 3.08
C PHE A 156 -9.18 4.64 3.00
N GLN A 157 -9.45 3.91 4.07
CA GLN A 157 -10.73 3.28 4.36
C GLN A 157 -11.15 3.59 5.81
N PRO A 158 -12.43 3.87 6.10
CA PRO A 158 -13.56 3.90 5.18
C PRO A 158 -13.56 5.15 4.26
N ASN A 159 -14.56 5.23 3.38
CA ASN A 159 -14.73 6.31 2.41
C ASN A 159 -14.76 7.70 3.07
N PHE A 160 -14.49 8.73 2.27
CA PHE A 160 -14.34 10.13 2.65
C PHE A 160 -15.41 10.65 3.61
N HIS A 161 -16.67 10.26 3.39
CA HIS A 161 -17.80 10.72 4.19
C HIS A 161 -17.75 10.19 5.64
N GLU A 162 -17.02 9.11 5.90
CA GLU A 162 -16.82 8.49 7.21
C GLU A 162 -15.45 8.82 7.84
N LEU A 163 -14.56 9.51 7.12
CA LEU A 163 -13.25 9.88 7.64
C LEU A 163 -13.37 10.94 8.77
N PRO A 164 -12.83 10.70 9.97
CA PRO A 164 -12.93 11.63 11.10
C PRO A 164 -12.05 12.86 10.88
N ASP A 165 -11.85 13.61 11.97
CA ASP A 165 -11.02 14.81 12.10
C ASP A 165 -9.72 14.77 11.24
N PRO A 166 -9.42 15.84 10.46
CA PRO A 166 -8.23 15.96 9.63
C PRO A 166 -6.90 15.99 10.39
N THR A 167 -6.90 16.05 11.72
CA THR A 167 -5.69 16.03 12.55
C THR A 167 -4.81 14.81 12.24
N HIS A 168 -5.41 13.65 11.91
CA HIS A 168 -4.65 12.46 11.50
C HIS A 168 -3.87 12.66 10.18
N LEU A 169 -4.35 13.53 9.28
CA LEU A 169 -3.72 13.78 7.98
C LEU A 169 -2.37 14.46 8.11
N GLN A 170 -2.14 15.29 9.14
CA GLN A 170 -0.83 15.91 9.36
C GLN A 170 0.26 14.86 9.60
N TRP A 171 -0.07 13.82 10.37
CA TRP A 171 0.85 12.70 10.58
C TRP A 171 1.04 11.89 9.30
N VAL A 172 -0.01 11.64 8.52
CA VAL A 172 0.11 10.93 7.23
C VAL A 172 0.98 11.71 6.24
N PHE A 173 0.80 13.03 6.16
CA PHE A 173 1.66 13.90 5.35
C PHE A 173 3.12 13.82 5.76
N ALA A 174 3.39 13.80 7.08
CA ALA A 174 4.74 13.65 7.58
C ALA A 174 5.32 12.26 7.27
N LEU A 175 4.51 11.20 7.33
CA LEU A 175 4.89 9.83 6.93
C LEU A 175 5.22 9.77 5.43
N ALA A 176 4.36 10.33 4.58
CA ALA A 176 4.57 10.39 3.13
C ALA A 176 5.85 11.17 2.78
N ASP A 177 6.14 12.28 3.48
CA ASP A 177 7.40 13.04 3.30
C ASP A 177 8.63 12.23 3.73
N ARG A 178 8.56 11.47 4.84
CA ARG A 178 9.65 10.57 5.25
C ARG A 178 9.89 9.46 4.23
N ILE A 179 8.83 8.86 3.70
CA ILE A 179 8.92 7.84 2.63
C ILE A 179 9.52 8.47 1.37
N ALA A 180 9.04 9.65 0.95
CA ALA A 180 9.58 10.38 -0.19
C ALA A 180 11.10 10.57 -0.07
N ARG A 181 11.57 11.16 1.03
CA ARG A 181 12.99 11.40 1.25
C ARG A 181 13.83 10.12 1.21
N HIS A 182 13.28 9.00 1.67
CA HIS A 182 13.97 7.71 1.59
C HIS A 182 14.16 7.24 0.14
N PHE A 183 13.09 7.29 -0.67
CA PHE A 183 13.10 6.76 -2.03
C PHE A 183 13.76 7.69 -3.06
N GLU A 184 13.70 9.01 -2.89
CA GLU A 184 14.34 9.98 -3.80
C GLU A 184 15.87 10.07 -3.63
N GLY A 185 16.38 9.71 -2.45
CA GLY A 185 17.80 9.79 -2.13
C GLY A 185 18.66 8.66 -2.69
N GLY A 186 18.09 7.74 -3.48
CA GLY A 186 18.81 6.55 -3.96
C GLY A 186 19.42 5.73 -2.82
N SER A 187 18.64 5.53 -1.74
CA SER A 187 19.14 4.98 -0.49
C SER A 187 19.93 3.68 -0.69
N GLN A 188 21.25 3.75 -0.46
CA GLN A 188 22.17 2.60 -0.39
C GLN A 188 22.05 1.84 0.93
N SER A 189 20.87 1.86 1.58
CA SER A 189 20.70 1.31 2.92
C SER A 189 20.95 -0.20 2.91
N VAL A 190 22.04 -0.60 3.59
CA VAL A 190 22.42 -1.98 3.92
C VAL A 190 21.68 -2.43 5.19
N ALA A 191 20.38 -2.13 5.29
CA ALA A 191 19.57 -2.60 6.40
C ALA A 191 19.44 -4.12 6.33
N ALA A 192 19.37 -4.77 7.49
CA ALA A 192 19.09 -6.20 7.58
C ALA A 192 17.82 -6.51 6.78
N LYS A 193 17.89 -7.49 5.87
CA LYS A 193 16.74 -7.86 5.03
C LYS A 193 15.52 -8.11 5.93
N PRO A 194 14.35 -7.52 5.63
CA PRO A 194 13.12 -7.70 6.38
C PRO A 194 12.85 -9.21 6.44
N LYS A 195 12.45 -9.66 7.62
CA LYS A 195 12.01 -11.04 7.80
C LYS A 195 10.71 -11.20 7.04
N LEU A 196 10.70 -12.04 6.01
CA LEU A 196 9.43 -12.46 5.41
C LEU A 196 8.75 -13.40 6.40
N TYR A 197 7.42 -13.38 6.48
CA TYR A 197 6.69 -14.41 7.22
C TYR A 197 5.99 -15.37 6.25
N ILE A 198 6.30 -16.66 6.36
CA ILE A 198 5.59 -17.75 5.69
C ILE A 198 5.05 -18.66 6.80
N SER A 199 3.74 -18.95 6.77
CA SER A 199 3.10 -19.80 7.78
C SER A 199 3.32 -19.33 9.23
N GLY A 200 3.41 -18.00 9.44
CA GLY A 200 3.67 -17.39 10.74
C GLY A 200 5.11 -17.50 11.25
N GLN A 201 6.05 -17.99 10.43
CA GLN A 201 7.47 -18.09 10.76
C GLN A 201 8.33 -17.20 9.87
N ALA A 202 9.41 -16.66 10.43
CA ALA A 202 10.37 -15.88 9.66
C ALA A 202 11.08 -16.77 8.63
N ALA A 203 11.03 -16.38 7.36
CA ALA A 203 11.59 -17.06 6.20
C ALA A 203 12.71 -16.26 5.54
N ASN A 204 13.67 -16.95 4.94
CA ASN A 204 14.76 -16.34 4.18
C ASN A 204 14.39 -16.21 2.71
N ILE A 205 14.41 -15.00 2.13
CA ILE A 205 14.01 -14.80 0.74
C ILE A 205 14.80 -15.62 -0.30
N ALA A 206 16.07 -15.93 -0.01
CA ALA A 206 16.89 -16.73 -0.92
C ALA A 206 16.37 -18.17 -1.06
N THR A 207 15.59 -18.65 -0.10
CA THR A 207 15.07 -20.02 -0.07
C THR A 207 13.59 -20.08 -0.41
N ILE A 208 13.00 -19.00 -0.94
CA ILE A 208 11.58 -18.96 -1.24
C ILE A 208 11.31 -19.40 -2.67
N ALA A 209 10.29 -20.23 -2.82
CA ALA A 209 9.72 -20.54 -4.12
C ALA A 209 8.20 -20.62 -4.04
N SER A 210 7.51 -20.24 -5.11
CA SER A 210 6.09 -20.52 -5.28
C SER A 210 5.91 -22.00 -5.65
N CYS A 211 4.97 -22.68 -4.99
CA CYS A 211 4.66 -24.06 -5.29
C CYS A 211 4.08 -24.16 -6.72
N PRO A 212 4.63 -25.00 -7.62
CA PRO A 212 4.14 -25.07 -9.00
C PRO A 212 2.75 -25.69 -9.13
N HIS A 213 2.21 -26.27 -8.05
CA HIS A 213 0.91 -26.94 -8.04
C HIS A 213 -0.22 -26.08 -7.46
N CYS A 214 0.07 -25.21 -6.49
CA CYS A 214 -0.95 -24.41 -5.81
C CYS A 214 -0.51 -22.96 -5.55
N ASN A 215 0.64 -22.55 -6.10
CA ASN A 215 1.25 -21.23 -5.99
C ASN A 215 1.50 -20.68 -4.58
N THR A 216 1.28 -21.49 -3.54
CA THR A 216 1.66 -21.16 -2.17
C THR A 216 3.15 -20.86 -2.10
N VAL A 217 3.49 -19.72 -1.51
CA VAL A 217 4.87 -19.31 -1.24
C VAL A 217 5.43 -20.19 -0.12
N VAL A 218 6.55 -20.86 -0.38
CA VAL A 218 7.14 -21.85 0.53
C VAL A 218 8.59 -21.49 0.82
N ASP A 219 9.01 -21.64 2.08
CA ASP A 219 10.43 -21.59 2.44
C ASP A 219 11.06 -22.98 2.29
N LEU A 220 11.87 -23.16 1.24
CA LEU A 220 12.60 -24.39 0.95
C LEU A 220 13.62 -24.77 2.02
N SER A 221 14.00 -23.85 2.92
CA SER A 221 14.86 -24.18 4.07
C SER A 221 14.12 -25.00 5.13
N GLN A 222 12.79 -24.94 5.14
CA GLN A 222 11.95 -25.64 6.10
C GLN A 222 11.48 -27.01 5.60
N GLY A 223 11.71 -27.33 4.32
CA GLY A 223 11.40 -28.64 3.76
C GLY A 223 11.24 -28.64 2.24
N SER A 224 11.27 -29.84 1.67
CA SER A 224 11.14 -30.08 0.23
C SER A 224 9.69 -30.27 -0.22
N PHE A 225 8.71 -29.88 0.58
CA PHE A 225 7.29 -30.09 0.32
C PHE A 225 6.50 -28.83 0.62
N CYS A 226 5.47 -28.56 -0.18
CA CYS A 226 4.54 -27.47 0.08
C CYS A 226 3.68 -27.82 1.29
N PHE A 227 3.70 -26.99 2.34
CA PHE A 227 2.88 -27.21 3.54
C PHE A 227 1.37 -27.16 3.26
N ASN A 228 0.96 -26.54 2.15
CA ASN A 228 -0.45 -26.37 1.81
C ASN A 228 -0.99 -27.56 0.99
N CYS A 229 -0.34 -27.96 -0.11
CA CYS A 229 -0.83 -29.04 -0.97
C CYS A 229 -0.06 -30.38 -0.84
N GLY A 230 1.01 -30.42 -0.05
CA GLY A 230 1.87 -31.60 0.12
C GLY A 230 2.75 -31.92 -1.10
N ALA A 231 2.68 -31.14 -2.18
CA ALA A 231 3.45 -31.43 -3.39
C ALA A 231 4.96 -31.19 -3.18
N PRO A 232 5.83 -32.01 -3.79
CA PRO A 232 7.27 -31.84 -3.69
C PRO A 232 7.72 -30.54 -4.36
N MET A 233 8.53 -29.77 -3.64
CA MET A 233 9.18 -28.55 -4.09
C MET A 233 10.56 -28.92 -4.65
N LYS A 234 10.76 -28.78 -5.96
CA LYS A 234 12.10 -28.94 -6.54
C LYS A 234 12.85 -27.61 -6.44
N PRO A 235 14.06 -27.57 -5.85
CA PRO A 235 14.92 -26.40 -6.01
C PRO A 235 15.23 -26.25 -7.51
N LYS A 236 15.00 -25.06 -8.07
CA LYS A 236 15.55 -24.72 -9.37
C LYS A 236 17.07 -24.63 -9.19
N VAL A 237 17.79 -25.61 -9.73
CA VAL A 237 19.25 -25.62 -9.84
C VAL A 237 19.67 -24.61 -10.91
#